data_AF-A0A1G1AUX5-F1
#
_entry.id   AF-A0A1G1AUX5-F1
#
_cell.length_a   1.000
_cell.length_b   1.000
_cell.length_c   1.000
_cell.angle_alpha   90.00
_cell.angle_beta   90.00
_cell.angle_gamma   90.00
#
_symmetry.space_group_name_H-M   'P 1'
#
loop_
_entity.id
_entity.type
_entity.pdbx_description
1 polymer ?
#
loop_
_entity_poly.entity_id
_entity_poly.type
_entity_poly.pdbx_seq_one_letter_code
_entity_poly.pdbx_strand_id
1 'polypeptide(L)'
;MTAFITRYCKRFSLGFLVVLLLAAHAALAAGITVEHAELVPTDEAYQLSADFNVDFSADVEEAINKGVALNFLVEFALMESRNYWFDEEVTSASQVIRLSYHALSRQYLINVGSHQTTFATLQEAVQELGSVQDWPVVEKSMLKKGVPYYAMLRMRLDHNRLPKPLQVSALGSEKWNLISERYRWTPGFDKSSPDK
;
A
#
# COMPACT_ATOMS: atom_id res chain seq x y z
N MET A 1 52.65 49.55 23.63
CA MET A 1 52.23 49.22 22.25
C MET A 1 51.26 48.06 22.30
N THR A 2 50.04 48.30 21.82
CA THR A 2 49.07 47.40 21.15
C THR A 2 49.16 45.88 21.34
N ALA A 3 48.04 45.22 21.69
CA ALA A 3 47.31 44.35 20.75
C ALA A 3 45.97 43.83 21.32
N PHE A 4 44.88 44.19 20.65
CA PHE A 4 43.60 43.49 20.66
C PHE A 4 43.77 42.15 19.92
N ILE A 5 43.27 41.03 20.47
CA ILE A 5 43.06 39.79 19.69
C ILE A 5 41.67 39.20 20.02
N THR A 6 40.72 39.53 19.15
CA THR A 6 39.86 38.62 18.39
C THR A 6 39.09 37.53 19.16
N ARG A 7 37.86 37.86 19.59
CA ARG A 7 36.78 36.89 19.87
C ARG A 7 35.83 36.81 18.68
N TYR A 8 36.17 36.03 17.64
CA TYR A 8 35.26 35.83 16.51
C TYR A 8 35.38 34.45 15.83
N CYS A 9 35.44 33.35 16.59
CA CYS A 9 35.45 32.01 15.98
C CYS A 9 34.44 30.99 16.55
N LYS A 10 33.71 31.31 17.63
CA LYS A 10 32.84 30.30 18.29
C LYS A 10 31.35 30.36 17.92
N ARG A 11 30.88 31.37 17.18
CA ARG A 11 29.45 31.50 16.85
C ARG A 11 29.06 30.88 15.50
N PHE A 12 30.01 30.68 14.58
CA PHE A 12 29.72 30.11 13.26
C PHE A 12 29.64 28.57 13.28
N SER A 13 30.35 27.91 14.21
CA SER A 13 30.40 26.44 14.31
C SER A 13 29.12 25.80 14.84
N LEU A 14 28.28 26.53 15.59
CA LEU A 14 27.08 25.97 16.20
C LEU A 14 25.88 25.99 15.25
N GLY A 15 25.77 27.01 14.39
CA GLY A 15 24.68 27.13 13.41
C GLY A 15 24.76 26.07 12.32
N PHE A 16 25.98 25.71 11.90
CA PHE A 16 26.19 24.70 10.85
C PHE A 16 25.82 23.28 11.31
N LEU A 17 25.99 22.97 12.61
CA LEU A 17 25.64 21.67 13.17
C LEU A 17 24.12 21.49 13.32
N VAL A 18 23.38 22.57 13.64
CA VAL A 18 21.91 22.53 13.76
C VAL A 18 21.25 22.40 12.38
N VAL A 19 21.80 23.05 11.34
CA VAL A 19 21.30 22.90 9.96
C VAL A 19 21.58 21.49 9.41
N LEU A 20 22.72 20.86 9.75
CA LEU A 20 22.99 19.48 9.38
C LEU A 20 22.11 18.45 10.11
N LEU A 21 21.66 18.75 11.33
CA LEU A 21 20.73 17.92 12.10
C LEU A 21 19.27 18.03 11.61
N LEU A 22 18.86 19.17 11.04
CA LEU A 22 17.56 19.32 10.39
C LEU A 22 17.51 18.71 8.97
N ALA A 23 18.67 18.55 8.32
CA ALA A 23 18.81 17.82 7.06
C ALA A 23 18.97 16.30 7.24
N ALA A 24 19.00 15.81 8.48
CA ALA A 24 18.92 14.39 8.80
C ALA A 24 17.47 13.89 8.66
N HIS A 25 17.02 13.87 7.41
CA HIS A 25 16.20 12.80 6.83
C HIS A 25 14.96 12.42 7.64
N ALA A 26 13.88 13.15 7.40
CA ALA A 26 12.60 12.49 7.16
C ALA A 26 12.74 11.62 5.91
N ALA A 27 13.50 10.52 5.99
CA ALA A 27 13.31 9.39 5.11
C ALA A 27 11.94 8.84 5.51
N LEU A 28 10.87 9.36 4.90
CA LEU A 28 9.61 8.67 4.84
C LEU A 28 9.95 7.25 4.36
N ALA A 29 9.76 6.27 5.25
CA ALA A 29 10.01 4.89 4.92
C ALA A 29 9.06 4.57 3.77
N ALA A 30 9.61 4.36 2.57
CA ALA A 30 8.86 3.88 1.43
C ALA A 30 8.21 2.55 1.83
N GLY A 31 6.93 2.39 1.53
CA GLY A 31 6.15 1.29 2.07
C GLY A 31 4.68 1.39 1.70
N ILE A 32 3.93 0.40 2.18
CA ILE A 32 2.48 0.36 2.02
C ILE A 32 1.87 0.19 3.39
N THR A 33 0.83 0.96 3.70
CA THR A 33 0.06 0.83 4.93
C THR A 33 -1.41 0.77 4.60
N VAL A 34 -2.13 -0.17 5.23
CA VAL A 34 -3.59 -0.21 5.15
C VAL A 34 -4.15 0.87 6.07
N GLU A 35 -4.83 1.88 5.52
CA GLU A 35 -5.45 2.95 6.30
C GLU A 35 -6.85 2.54 6.77
N HIS A 36 -7.62 1.95 5.87
CA HIS A 36 -8.99 1.53 6.12
C HIS A 36 -9.31 0.25 5.35
N ALA A 37 -10.15 -0.61 5.94
CA ALA A 37 -10.72 -1.75 5.26
C ALA A 37 -12.05 -2.15 5.89
N GLU A 38 -13.07 -2.34 5.07
CA GLU A 38 -14.37 -2.81 5.47
C GLU A 38 -15.02 -3.73 4.44
N LEU A 39 -15.99 -4.53 4.90
CA LEU A 39 -16.82 -5.35 4.03
C LEU A 39 -18.21 -4.75 3.96
N VAL A 40 -18.59 -4.29 2.76
CA VAL A 40 -19.88 -3.67 2.49
C VAL A 40 -20.85 -4.74 1.95
N PRO A 41 -22.03 -4.94 2.56
CA PRO A 41 -23.01 -5.89 2.07
C PRO A 41 -23.64 -5.42 0.75
N THR A 42 -23.74 -6.33 -0.23
CA THR A 42 -24.59 -6.19 -1.42
C THR A 42 -25.75 -7.18 -1.36
N ASP A 43 -26.50 -7.43 -2.44
CA ASP A 43 -27.60 -8.39 -2.43
C ASP A 43 -27.10 -9.83 -2.19
N GLU A 44 -26.10 -10.27 -2.95
CA GLU A 44 -25.61 -11.66 -2.98
C GLU A 44 -24.27 -11.87 -2.27
N ALA A 45 -23.48 -10.81 -2.09
CA ALA A 45 -22.11 -10.90 -1.59
C ALA A 45 -21.77 -9.77 -0.60
N TYR A 46 -20.53 -9.79 -0.11
CA TYR A 46 -19.86 -8.66 0.50
C TYR A 46 -18.72 -8.22 -0.41
N GLN A 47 -18.64 -6.92 -0.63
CA GLN A 47 -17.56 -6.27 -1.36
C GLN A 47 -16.55 -5.66 -0.40
N LEU A 48 -15.26 -5.74 -0.75
CA LEU A 48 -14.20 -5.06 -0.04
C LEU A 48 -14.15 -3.60 -0.49
N SER A 49 -14.20 -2.70 0.49
CA SER A 49 -13.78 -1.30 0.35
C SER A 49 -12.54 -1.10 1.23
N ALA A 50 -11.43 -0.66 0.65
CA ALA A 50 -10.17 -0.49 1.36
C ALA A 50 -9.32 0.63 0.78
N ASP A 51 -8.63 1.34 1.67
CA ASP A 51 -7.70 2.41 1.33
C ASP A 51 -6.31 2.07 1.86
N PHE A 52 -5.32 2.22 0.99
CA PHE A 52 -3.91 2.00 1.25
C PHE A 52 -3.17 3.31 1.00
N ASN A 53 -2.36 3.72 1.97
CA ASN A 53 -1.32 4.71 1.71
C ASN A 53 -0.09 3.99 1.13
N VAL A 54 0.35 4.45 -0.03
CA VAL A 54 1.45 3.85 -0.80
C VAL A 54 2.50 4.93 -1.03
N ASP A 55 3.65 4.76 -0.40
CA ASP A 55 4.79 5.68 -0.52
C ASP A 55 5.92 5.00 -1.29
N PHE A 56 6.31 5.58 -2.42
CA PHE A 56 7.43 5.08 -3.22
C PHE A 56 8.75 5.74 -2.84
N SER A 57 9.83 4.97 -2.96
CA SER A 57 11.17 5.54 -2.90
C SER A 57 11.51 6.21 -4.24
N ALA A 58 12.44 7.17 -4.22
CA ALA A 58 12.89 7.86 -5.43
C ALA A 58 13.37 6.90 -6.53
N ASP A 59 14.02 5.79 -6.17
CA ASP A 59 14.47 4.76 -7.11
C ASP A 59 13.28 4.08 -7.83
N VAL A 60 12.20 3.81 -7.10
CA VAL A 60 10.98 3.20 -7.65
C VAL A 60 10.26 4.19 -8.56
N GLU A 61 10.13 5.45 -8.14
CA GLU A 61 9.55 6.51 -8.97
C GLU A 61 10.33 6.70 -10.27
N GLU A 62 11.66 6.76 -10.19
CA GLU A 62 12.53 6.88 -11.36
C GLU A 62 12.36 5.67 -12.31
N ALA A 63 12.23 4.47 -11.77
CA ALA A 63 11.99 3.27 -12.57
C ALA A 63 10.63 3.33 -13.30
N ILE A 64 9.56 3.75 -12.62
CA ILE A 64 8.25 3.94 -13.25
C ILE A 64 8.36 4.93 -14.41
N ASN A 65 9.02 6.07 -14.17
CA ASN A 65 9.23 7.12 -15.18
C ASN A 65 10.08 6.65 -16.38
N LYS A 66 10.94 5.66 -16.16
CA LYS A 66 11.70 4.96 -17.22
C LYS A 66 10.89 3.86 -17.93
N GLY A 67 9.59 3.72 -17.62
CA GLY A 67 8.68 2.78 -18.27
C GLY A 67 8.59 1.41 -17.60
N VAL A 68 9.15 1.24 -16.39
CA VAL A 68 9.00 -0.01 -15.64
C VAL A 68 7.58 -0.10 -15.11
N ALA A 69 6.86 -1.15 -15.50
CA ALA A 69 5.53 -1.42 -14.97
C ALA A 69 5.62 -2.17 -13.63
N LEU A 70 4.88 -1.69 -12.63
CA LEU A 70 4.75 -2.30 -11.32
C LEU A 70 3.41 -3.01 -11.21
N ASN A 71 3.41 -4.23 -10.71
CA ASN A 71 2.19 -5.00 -10.49
C ASN A 71 2.04 -5.22 -8.99
N PHE A 72 0.96 -4.75 -8.41
CA PHE A 72 0.62 -4.93 -7.01
C PHE A 72 -0.45 -6.01 -6.88
N LEU A 73 -0.31 -6.84 -5.85
CA LEU A 73 -1.25 -7.87 -5.48
C LEU A 73 -1.95 -7.42 -4.21
N VAL A 74 -3.28 -7.27 -4.30
CA VAL A 74 -4.17 -7.09 -3.15
C VAL A 74 -4.72 -8.46 -2.80
N GLU A 75 -4.41 -8.94 -1.60
CA GLU A 75 -4.72 -10.28 -1.11
C GLU A 75 -5.72 -10.16 0.04
N PHE A 76 -6.90 -10.75 -0.13
CA PHE A 76 -7.95 -10.83 0.88
C PHE A 76 -8.13 -12.29 1.32
N ALA A 77 -8.35 -12.51 2.60
CA ALA A 77 -8.77 -13.80 3.13
C ALA A 77 -9.79 -13.62 4.25
N LEU A 78 -10.80 -14.47 4.27
CA LEU A 78 -11.76 -14.60 5.36
C LEU A 78 -11.54 -15.92 6.08
N MET A 79 -11.41 -15.85 7.40
CA MET A 79 -11.13 -16.99 8.25
C MET A 79 -12.24 -17.17 9.28
N GLU A 80 -12.61 -18.42 9.52
CA GLU A 80 -13.46 -18.86 10.62
C GLU A 80 -12.60 -19.05 11.88
N SER A 81 -12.89 -18.31 12.95
CA SER A 81 -12.14 -18.41 14.20
C SER A 81 -12.60 -19.62 15.02
N ARG A 82 -11.70 -20.56 15.31
CA ARG A 82 -12.03 -21.78 16.06
C ARG A 82 -11.27 -21.85 17.38
N ASN A 83 -11.98 -22.08 18.49
CA ASN A 83 -11.37 -22.06 19.84
C ASN A 83 -10.47 -23.25 20.18
N TYR A 84 -10.67 -24.42 19.56
CA TYR A 84 -9.99 -25.67 19.96
C TYR A 84 -9.29 -26.39 18.80
N TRP A 85 -9.18 -25.73 17.64
CA TRP A 85 -8.59 -26.25 16.39
C TRP A 85 -7.97 -25.12 15.58
N PHE A 86 -7.28 -25.44 14.48
CA PHE A 86 -6.78 -24.43 13.55
C PHE A 86 -7.94 -23.65 12.91
N ASP A 87 -7.75 -22.34 12.76
CA ASP A 87 -8.67 -21.47 12.02
C ASP A 87 -8.83 -22.00 10.58
N GLU A 88 -10.06 -21.98 10.06
CA GLU A 88 -10.38 -22.48 8.71
C GLU A 88 -10.52 -21.30 7.74
N GLU A 89 -9.87 -21.39 6.58
CA GLU A 89 -10.07 -20.42 5.50
C GLU A 89 -11.44 -20.66 4.86
N VAL A 90 -12.32 -19.66 4.94
CA VAL A 90 -13.66 -19.69 4.33
C VAL A 90 -13.55 -19.35 2.85
N THR A 91 -12.79 -18.30 2.52
CA THR A 91 -12.52 -17.87 1.15
C THR A 91 -11.25 -17.01 1.12
N SER A 92 -10.56 -17.03 -0.01
CA SER A 92 -9.49 -16.10 -0.32
C SER A 92 -9.66 -15.56 -1.75
N ALA A 93 -9.27 -14.31 -1.93
CA ALA A 93 -9.34 -13.62 -3.21
C ALA A 93 -8.07 -12.81 -3.43
N SER A 94 -7.68 -12.64 -4.69
CA SER A 94 -6.53 -11.81 -5.05
C SER A 94 -6.81 -11.01 -6.30
N GLN A 95 -6.40 -9.74 -6.28
CA GLN A 95 -6.57 -8.81 -7.38
C GLN A 95 -5.23 -8.18 -7.74
N VAL A 96 -4.96 -8.09 -9.04
CA VAL A 96 -3.75 -7.44 -9.56
C VAL A 96 -4.11 -6.02 -9.98
N ILE A 97 -3.36 -5.04 -9.47
CA ILE A 97 -3.40 -3.65 -9.92
C ILE A 97 -2.06 -3.31 -10.55
N ARG A 98 -2.06 -2.85 -11.81
CA ARG A 98 -0.83 -2.52 -12.53
C ARG A 98 -0.69 -1.02 -12.72
N LEU A 99 0.40 -0.46 -12.22
CA LEU A 99 0.85 0.91 -12.47
C LEU A 99 1.93 0.91 -13.56
N SER A 100 1.79 1.80 -14.55
CA SER A 100 2.80 1.99 -15.59
C SER A 100 2.79 3.41 -16.13
N TYR A 101 3.86 3.79 -16.84
CA TYR A 101 3.97 5.10 -17.49
C TYR A 101 4.04 4.94 -19.01
N HIS A 102 3.21 5.71 -19.72
CA HIS A 102 3.22 5.76 -21.18
C HIS A 102 3.98 7.00 -21.67
N ALA A 103 5.21 6.81 -22.11
CA ALA A 103 6.15 7.91 -22.39
C ALA A 103 5.69 8.89 -23.48
N LEU A 104 4.95 8.41 -24.50
CA LEU A 104 4.50 9.26 -25.61
C LEU A 104 3.39 10.22 -25.17
N SER A 105 2.37 9.71 -24.48
CA SER A 105 1.28 10.55 -23.95
C SER A 105 1.62 11.24 -22.63
N ARG A 106 2.73 10.84 -22.01
CA ARG A 106 3.19 11.30 -20.68
C ARG A 106 2.16 11.09 -19.59
N GLN A 107 1.45 9.97 -19.65
CA GLN A 107 0.40 9.62 -18.70
C GLN A 107 0.80 8.41 -17.88
N TYR A 108 0.38 8.40 -16.62
CA TYR A 108 0.40 7.23 -15.77
C TYR A 108 -0.89 6.44 -16.00
N LEU A 109 -0.77 5.12 -16.02
CA LEU A 109 -1.87 4.20 -16.30
C LEU A 109 -2.03 3.26 -15.11
N ILE A 110 -3.25 3.19 -14.57
CA ILE A 110 -3.67 2.18 -13.62
C ILE A 110 -4.55 1.18 -14.35
N ASN A 111 -4.21 -0.11 -14.26
CA ASN A 111 -5.01 -1.19 -14.83
C ASN A 111 -5.49 -2.12 -13.73
N VAL A 112 -6.80 -2.33 -13.70
CA VAL A 112 -7.48 -3.21 -12.75
C VAL A 112 -8.38 -4.15 -13.53
N GLY A 113 -7.96 -5.41 -13.68
CA GLY A 113 -8.64 -6.34 -14.57
C GLY A 113 -8.69 -5.82 -16.03
N SER A 114 -9.89 -5.58 -16.55
CA SER A 114 -10.10 -5.00 -17.89
C SER A 114 -10.30 -3.48 -17.88
N HIS A 115 -10.30 -2.85 -16.70
CA HIS A 115 -10.47 -1.40 -16.57
C HIS A 115 -9.11 -0.70 -16.58
N GLN A 116 -8.99 0.38 -17.36
CA GLN A 116 -7.80 1.21 -17.40
C GLN A 116 -8.17 2.67 -17.17
N THR A 117 -7.54 3.30 -16.19
CA THR A 117 -7.63 4.73 -15.91
C THR A 117 -6.29 5.41 -16.18
N THR A 118 -6.33 6.71 -16.50
CA THR A 118 -5.14 7.48 -16.88
C THR A 118 -5.02 8.74 -16.03
N PHE A 119 -3.80 9.07 -15.62
CA PHE A 119 -3.51 10.20 -14.75
C PHE A 119 -2.37 11.05 -15.30
N ALA A 120 -2.40 12.36 -15.01
CA ALA A 120 -1.38 13.29 -15.46
C ALA A 120 -0.14 13.25 -14.56
N THR A 121 -0.33 12.94 -13.27
CA THR A 121 0.74 12.91 -12.27
C THR A 121 0.87 11.53 -11.63
N LEU A 122 2.07 11.22 -11.12
CA LEU A 122 2.31 9.98 -10.38
C LEU A 122 1.48 9.95 -9.10
N GLN A 123 1.36 11.10 -8.43
CA GLN A 123 0.64 11.22 -7.16
C GLN A 123 -0.83 10.84 -7.31
N GLU A 124 -1.53 11.32 -8.34
CA GLU A 124 -2.92 10.93 -8.63
C GLU A 124 -3.03 9.43 -8.91
N ALA A 125 -2.10 8.87 -9.69
CA ALA A 125 -2.09 7.44 -10.00
C ALA A 125 -1.84 6.58 -8.76
N VAL A 126 -1.01 7.05 -7.83
CA VAL A 126 -0.73 6.37 -6.55
C VAL A 126 -1.92 6.44 -5.61
N GLN A 127 -2.65 7.56 -5.58
CA GLN A 127 -3.90 7.65 -4.84
C GLN A 127 -4.94 6.65 -5.37
N GLU A 128 -5.09 6.54 -6.69
CA GLU A 128 -5.97 5.53 -7.30
C GLU A 128 -5.49 4.10 -7.02
N LEU A 129 -4.18 3.83 -7.13
CA LEU A 129 -3.58 2.53 -6.81
C LEU A 129 -3.92 2.09 -5.38
N GLY A 130 -3.97 3.04 -4.45
CA GLY A 130 -4.28 2.83 -3.05
C GLY A 130 -5.77 2.63 -2.75
N SER A 131 -6.69 2.92 -3.68
CA SER A 131 -8.13 2.79 -3.44
C SER A 131 -8.68 1.52 -4.08
N VAL A 132 -9.22 0.62 -3.26
CA VAL A 132 -9.88 -0.61 -3.69
C VAL A 132 -11.36 -0.50 -3.35
N GLN A 133 -12.22 -0.45 -4.37
CA GLN A 133 -13.65 -0.29 -4.19
C GLN A 133 -14.42 -1.38 -4.95
N ASP A 134 -15.63 -1.68 -4.46
CA ASP A 134 -16.61 -2.58 -5.08
C ASP A 134 -16.09 -3.98 -5.43
N TRP A 135 -15.03 -4.47 -4.78
CA TRP A 135 -14.42 -5.78 -5.09
C TRP A 135 -15.16 -6.92 -4.38
N PRO A 136 -15.95 -7.77 -5.06
CA PRO A 136 -16.65 -8.87 -4.41
C PRO A 136 -15.66 -9.93 -3.93
N VAL A 137 -15.70 -10.23 -2.63
CA VAL A 137 -14.73 -11.14 -1.99
C VAL A 137 -15.36 -12.27 -1.17
N VAL A 138 -16.63 -12.12 -0.74
CA VAL A 138 -17.32 -13.12 0.08
C VAL A 138 -18.77 -13.27 -0.40
N GLU A 139 -19.16 -14.43 -0.92
CA GLU A 139 -20.58 -14.75 -1.13
C GLU A 139 -21.29 -14.97 0.21
N LYS A 140 -22.52 -14.47 0.36
CA LYS A 140 -23.30 -14.65 1.59
C LYS A 140 -23.62 -16.12 1.90
N SER A 141 -23.69 -16.96 0.87
CA SER A 141 -23.93 -18.41 0.96
C SER A 141 -22.85 -19.15 1.77
N MET A 142 -21.63 -18.61 1.82
CA MET A 142 -20.49 -19.19 2.55
C MET A 142 -20.54 -18.89 4.06
N LEU A 143 -21.35 -17.91 4.49
CA LEU A 143 -21.39 -17.47 5.87
C LEU A 143 -22.40 -18.28 6.70
N LYS A 144 -21.92 -18.87 7.78
CA LYS A 144 -22.73 -19.51 8.82
C LYS A 144 -23.08 -18.51 9.92
N LYS A 145 -24.34 -18.56 10.40
CA LYS A 145 -24.82 -17.72 11.51
C LYS A 145 -24.17 -18.10 12.83
N GLY A 146 -23.89 -17.10 13.68
CA GLY A 146 -23.34 -17.30 15.02
C GLY A 146 -21.88 -17.75 15.06
N VAL A 147 -21.20 -17.74 13.91
CA VAL A 147 -19.80 -18.13 13.79
C VAL A 147 -18.93 -16.87 13.78
N PRO A 148 -17.87 -16.81 14.61
CA PRO A 148 -16.94 -15.69 14.61
C PRO A 148 -16.00 -15.78 13.40
N TYR A 149 -15.89 -14.69 12.66
CA TYR A 149 -14.97 -14.56 11.53
C TYR A 149 -13.98 -13.43 11.75
N TYR A 150 -12.84 -13.52 11.10
CA TYR A 150 -11.94 -12.38 10.92
C TYR A 150 -11.46 -12.33 9.47
N ALA A 151 -11.29 -11.12 8.97
CA ALA A 151 -10.73 -10.88 7.65
C ALA A 151 -9.26 -10.47 7.77
N MET A 152 -8.50 -10.77 6.73
CA MET A 152 -7.12 -10.34 6.55
C MET A 152 -6.97 -9.69 5.19
N LEU A 153 -6.23 -8.58 5.16
CA LEU A 153 -5.94 -7.82 3.95
C LEU A 153 -4.45 -7.49 3.88
N ARG A 154 -3.89 -7.58 2.68
CA ARG A 154 -2.50 -7.18 2.41
C ARG A 154 -2.37 -6.66 0.98
N MET A 155 -1.52 -5.65 0.79
CA MET A 155 -1.05 -5.25 -0.53
C MET A 155 0.45 -5.47 -0.64
N ARG A 156 0.93 -5.94 -1.79
CA ARG A 156 2.37 -6.13 -2.03
C ARG A 156 2.76 -5.98 -3.49
N LEU A 157 3.98 -5.57 -3.76
CA LEU A 157 4.58 -5.63 -5.09
C LEU A 157 4.84 -7.09 -5.50
N ASP A 158 4.44 -7.46 -6.71
CA ASP A 158 4.78 -8.74 -7.32
C ASP A 158 6.17 -8.66 -7.98
N HIS A 159 7.19 -8.98 -7.21
CA HIS A 159 8.57 -9.03 -7.69
C HIS A 159 8.80 -9.97 -8.87
N ASN A 160 7.98 -11.01 -9.02
CA ASN A 160 8.13 -11.96 -10.13
C ASN A 160 7.77 -11.32 -11.49
N ARG A 161 7.02 -10.22 -11.47
CA ARG A 161 6.60 -9.45 -12.66
C ARG A 161 7.56 -8.31 -13.01
N LEU A 162 8.54 -8.02 -12.16
CA LEU A 162 9.57 -7.04 -12.48
C LEU A 162 10.46 -7.53 -13.64
N PRO A 163 11.04 -6.63 -14.44
CA PRO A 163 12.08 -6.99 -15.40
C PRO A 163 13.22 -7.76 -14.71
N LYS A 164 13.77 -8.77 -15.38
CA LYS A 164 14.82 -9.65 -14.82
C LYS A 164 16.01 -8.91 -14.19
N PRO A 165 16.55 -7.82 -14.77
CA PRO A 165 17.61 -7.05 -14.13
C PRO A 165 17.20 -6.46 -12.78
N LEU A 166 15.96 -5.96 -12.66
CA LEU A 166 15.42 -5.39 -11.43
C LEU A 166 15.04 -6.45 -10.40
N GLN A 167 14.71 -7.68 -10.82
CA GLN A 167 14.50 -8.78 -9.88
C GLN A 167 15.75 -9.00 -9.01
N VAL A 168 16.96 -8.89 -9.60
CA VAL A 168 18.22 -9.03 -8.85
C VAL A 168 18.43 -7.87 -7.88
N SER A 169 18.15 -6.63 -8.31
CA SER A 169 18.27 -5.44 -7.45
C SER A 169 17.24 -5.39 -6.33
N ALA A 170 16.05 -5.98 -6.53
CA ALA A 170 15.03 -6.06 -5.52
C ALA A 170 15.37 -7.09 -4.42
N LEU A 171 16.18 -8.11 -4.73
CA LEU A 171 16.68 -9.08 -3.76
C LEU A 171 17.70 -8.41 -2.83
N GLY A 172 17.22 -7.88 -1.71
CA GLY A 172 18.06 -7.28 -0.66
C GLY A 172 18.01 -5.76 -0.56
N SER A 173 17.20 -5.08 -1.39
CA SER A 173 16.97 -3.64 -1.29
C SER A 173 15.63 -3.34 -0.64
N GLU A 174 15.64 -2.73 0.55
CA GLU A 174 14.42 -2.26 1.24
C GLU A 174 13.60 -1.30 0.37
N LYS A 175 14.25 -0.55 -0.53
CA LYS A 175 13.59 0.40 -1.45
C LYS A 175 12.54 -0.24 -2.37
N TRP A 176 12.70 -1.53 -2.68
CA TRP A 176 11.78 -2.29 -3.53
C TRP A 176 10.80 -3.15 -2.71
N ASN A 177 10.99 -3.24 -1.39
CA ASN A 177 10.16 -4.00 -0.47
C ASN A 177 8.84 -3.26 -0.18
N LEU A 178 8.02 -3.09 -1.22
CA LEU A 178 6.73 -2.45 -1.14
C LEU A 178 5.69 -3.50 -0.74
N ILE A 179 5.50 -3.61 0.57
CA ILE A 179 4.60 -4.58 1.17
C ILE A 179 3.95 -4.00 2.40
N SER A 180 2.65 -4.22 2.53
CA SER A 180 1.94 -3.85 3.74
C SER A 180 2.10 -4.92 4.81
N GLU A 181 2.01 -4.48 6.06
CA GLU A 181 1.64 -5.37 7.15
C GLU A 181 0.28 -6.02 6.86
N ARG A 182 0.07 -7.20 7.43
CA ARG A 182 -1.24 -7.87 7.33
C ARG A 182 -2.23 -7.13 8.23
N TYR A 183 -3.23 -6.50 7.63
CA TYR A 183 -4.31 -5.87 8.35
C TYR A 183 -5.39 -6.90 8.70
N ARG A 184 -5.74 -7.02 9.98
CA ARG A 184 -6.75 -7.98 10.47
C ARG A 184 -7.86 -7.24 11.18
N TRP A 185 -9.11 -7.57 10.85
CA TRP A 185 -10.29 -7.04 11.53
C TRP A 185 -11.41 -8.08 11.62
N THR A 186 -12.41 -7.81 12.45
CA THR A 186 -13.62 -8.62 12.59
C THR A 186 -14.74 -7.96 11.78
N PRO A 187 -15.17 -8.53 10.64
CA PRO A 187 -16.24 -7.92 9.85
C PRO A 187 -17.59 -8.04 10.55
N GLY A 188 -18.42 -7.00 10.43
CA GLY A 188 -19.77 -6.98 10.97
C GLY A 188 -20.79 -7.64 10.04
N PHE A 189 -20.84 -8.97 10.00
CA PHE A 189 -21.78 -9.71 9.13
C PHE A 189 -23.25 -9.71 9.62
N ASP A 190 -23.57 -9.07 10.76
CA ASP A 190 -24.87 -9.16 11.43
C ASP A 190 -25.48 -7.78 11.80
N LYS A 191 -25.43 -6.81 10.88
CA LYS A 191 -26.04 -5.47 11.10
C LYS A 191 -27.24 -5.15 10.21
N SER A 192 -27.81 -6.13 9.50
CA SER A 192 -29.08 -5.95 8.79
C SER A 192 -30.25 -6.33 9.69
N SER A 193 -30.52 -5.53 10.72
CA SER A 193 -31.87 -5.45 11.29
C SER A 193 -32.34 -4.01 11.09
N PRO A 194 -33.22 -3.72 10.11
CA PRO A 194 -33.99 -2.50 10.17
C PRO A 194 -34.92 -2.65 11.37
N ASP A 195 -34.74 -1.79 12.36
CA ASP A 195 -35.75 -1.63 13.41
C ASP A 195 -37.08 -1.27 12.72
N LYS A 196 -38.16 -1.86 13.21
CA LYS A 196 -39.52 -1.75 12.67
C LYS A 196 -40.06 -0.33 12.68
#